data_AF-A0A2M7TXS9-F1
#
_entry.id   AF-A0A2M7TXS9-F1
#
_cell.length_a   1.000
_cell.length_b   1.000
_cell.length_c   1.000
_cell.angle_alpha   90.00
_cell.angle_beta   90.00
_cell.angle_gamma   90.00
#
_symmetry.space_group_name_H-M   'P 1'
#
loop_
_entity.id
_entity.type
_entity.pdbx_description
1 polymer ?
#
loop_
_entity_poly.entity_id
_entity_poly.type
_entity_poly.pdbx_seq_one_letter_code
_entity_poly.pdbx_strand_id
1 'polypeptide(L)'
;MISIEFLRQFRIAGFAIFDFAVSFIGVYLLAPLLSKLFGKLGIQILKKNWLFLTIPLSVLIHVLVSQITPMTKEFLDPQGHFILKGVIIILLIFGLRGIKRVKK
;
A
#
# COMPACT_ATOMS: atom_id res chain seq x y z
N MET A 1 4.75 8.14 29.03
CA MET A 1 3.85 8.02 27.86
C MET A 1 4.73 7.77 26.64
N ILE A 2 4.50 6.70 25.88
CA ILE A 2 5.21 6.51 24.61
C ILE A 2 4.55 7.42 23.58
N SER A 3 5.29 8.39 23.02
CA SER A 3 4.78 9.26 21.97
C SER A 3 4.81 8.56 20.61
N ILE A 4 3.98 9.02 19.66
CA ILE A 4 4.03 8.54 18.27
C ILE A 4 5.41 8.81 17.65
N GLU A 5 6.06 9.91 18.05
CA GLU A 5 7.41 10.27 17.61
C GLU A 5 8.44 9.21 18.02
N PHE A 6 8.34 8.67 19.24
CA PHE A 6 9.18 7.57 19.69
C PHE A 6 9.00 6.32 18.83
N LEU A 7 7.78 6.00 18.39
CA LEU A 7 7.55 4.84 17.51
C LEU A 7 8.07 5.08 16.08
N ARG A 8 8.04 6.32 15.60
CA ARG A 8 8.52 6.73 14.27
C ARG A 8 10.04 6.87 14.16
N GLN A 9 10.77 6.82 15.28
CA GLN A 9 12.24 6.84 15.27
C GLN A 9 12.82 5.54 14.67
N PHE A 10 12.10 4.41 14.80
CA PHE A 10 12.53 3.14 14.25
C PHE A 10 12.31 3.11 12.73
N ARG A 11 13.41 3.14 11.99
CA ARG A 11 13.41 3.26 10.53
C ARG A 11 14.23 2.18 9.86
N ILE A 12 13.79 1.75 8.69
CA ILE A 12 14.55 0.90 7.76
C ILE A 12 14.63 1.64 6.43
N ALA A 13 15.84 1.80 5.90
CA ALA A 13 16.08 2.55 4.66
C ALA A 13 15.43 3.95 4.65
N GLY A 14 15.45 4.65 5.80
CA GLY A 14 14.84 5.99 5.95
C GLY A 14 13.33 6.01 6.22
N PHE A 15 12.64 4.87 6.09
CA PHE A 15 11.19 4.76 6.25
C PHE A 15 10.80 4.25 7.65
N ALA A 16 9.80 4.87 8.27
CA ALA A 16 9.34 4.48 9.61
C ALA A 16 8.60 3.13 9.59
N ILE A 17 9.09 2.16 10.37
CA ILE A 17 8.51 0.82 10.48
C ILE A 17 7.07 0.89 10.98
N PHE A 18 6.83 1.79 11.94
CA PHE A 18 5.51 2.01 12.53
C PHE A 18 4.46 2.39 11.47
N ASP A 19 4.77 3.33 10.58
CA ASP A 19 3.82 3.80 9.55
C ASP A 19 3.45 2.67 8.58
N PHE A 20 4.40 1.78 8.24
CA PHE A 20 4.10 0.58 7.47
C PHE A 20 3.18 -0.38 8.23
N ALA A 21 3.52 -0.71 9.47
CA ALA A 21 2.75 -1.65 10.27
C ALA A 21 1.30 -1.19 10.41
N VAL A 22 1.11 0.10 10.73
CA VAL A 22 -0.22 0.73 10.83
C VAL A 22 -0.96 0.66 9.50
N SER A 23 -0.29 0.95 8.38
CA SER A 23 -0.91 0.88 7.04
C SER A 23 -1.39 -0.54 6.70
N PHE A 24 -0.56 -1.56 6.94
CA PHE A 24 -0.93 -2.96 6.70
C PHE A 24 -2.05 -3.43 7.63
N ILE A 25 -2.01 -3.08 8.92
CA ILE A 25 -3.08 -3.39 9.86
C ILE A 25 -4.39 -2.72 9.42
N GLY A 26 -4.33 -1.44 9.06
CA GLY A 26 -5.48 -0.69 8.56
C GLY A 26 -6.11 -1.35 7.33
N VAL A 27 -5.30 -1.69 6.32
CA VAL A 27 -5.80 -2.37 5.12
C VAL A 27 -6.30 -3.77 5.43
N TYR A 28 -5.65 -4.53 6.33
CA TYR A 28 -6.11 -5.85 6.75
C TYR A 28 -7.52 -5.80 7.35
N LEU A 29 -7.78 -4.83 8.24
CA LEU A 29 -9.09 -4.64 8.86
C LEU A 29 -10.14 -4.16 7.84
N LEU A 30 -9.75 -3.33 6.88
CA LEU A 30 -10.64 -2.82 5.82
C LEU A 30 -10.90 -3.84 4.69
N ALA A 31 -10.00 -4.81 4.48
CA ALA A 31 -10.06 -5.74 3.36
C ALA A 31 -11.41 -6.47 3.21
N PRO A 32 -12.07 -6.98 4.27
CA PRO A 32 -13.39 -7.60 4.16
C PRO A 32 -14.46 -6.62 3.65
N LEU A 33 -14.42 -5.36 4.09
CA LEU A 33 -15.34 -4.32 3.65
C LEU A 33 -15.08 -3.96 2.18
N LEU A 34 -13.81 -3.71 1.83
CA LEU A 34 -13.40 -3.39 0.46
C LEU A 34 -13.77 -4.51 -0.52
N SER A 35 -13.50 -5.78 -0.18
CA SER A 35 -13.91 -6.92 -1.01
C SER A 35 -15.43 -6.99 -1.21
N LYS A 36 -16.24 -6.69 -0.19
CA LYS A 36 -17.71 -6.65 -0.33
C LYS A 36 -18.16 -5.49 -1.23
N LEU A 37 -17.57 -4.31 -1.07
CA LEU A 37 -17.91 -3.14 -1.88
C LEU A 37 -17.58 -3.36 -3.36
N PHE A 38 -16.37 -3.82 -3.66
CA PHE A 38 -15.97 -4.16 -5.03
C PHE A 38 -16.78 -5.33 -5.61
N GLY A 39 -17.18 -6.28 -4.77
CA GLY A 39 -18.09 -7.36 -5.16
C GLY A 39 -19.43 -6.84 -5.70
N LYS A 40 -19.98 -5.76 -5.14
CA LYS A 40 -21.21 -5.12 -5.67
C LYS A 40 -21.00 -4.50 -7.06
N LEU A 41 -19.77 -4.11 -7.39
CA LEU A 41 -19.38 -3.59 -8.70
C LEU A 41 -19.02 -4.71 -9.70
N GLY A 42 -19.20 -5.98 -9.33
CA GLY A 42 -18.84 -7.13 -10.16
C GLY A 42 -17.33 -7.42 -10.21
N ILE A 43 -16.56 -6.88 -9.25
CA ILE A 43 -15.11 -7.09 -9.15
C ILE A 43 -14.81 -7.87 -7.87
N GLN A 44 -14.28 -9.08 -8.01
CA GLN A 44 -13.86 -9.90 -6.90
C GLN A 44 -12.37 -9.69 -6.63
N ILE A 45 -12.05 -9.20 -5.42
CA ILE A 45 -10.68 -9.01 -4.94
C ILE A 45 -10.52 -9.82 -3.65
N LEU A 46 -9.54 -10.71 -3.60
CA LEU A 46 -9.25 -11.52 -2.40
C LEU A 46 -8.63 -10.65 -1.30
N LYS A 47 -8.87 -11.01 -0.03
CA LYS A 47 -8.32 -10.28 1.14
C LYS A 47 -6.79 -10.11 1.09
N LYS A 48 -6.06 -11.17 0.70
CA LYS A 48 -4.60 -11.13 0.56
C LYS A 48 -4.12 -10.15 -0.52
N ASN A 49 -4.94 -9.92 -1.55
CA ASN A 49 -4.60 -9.00 -2.64
C ASN A 49 -4.63 -7.55 -2.19
N TRP A 50 -5.55 -7.19 -1.29
CA TRP A 50 -5.55 -5.87 -0.65
C TRP A 50 -4.25 -5.60 0.11
N LEU A 51 -3.69 -6.61 0.80
CA LEU A 51 -2.42 -6.46 1.50
C LEU A 51 -1.27 -6.14 0.53
N PHE A 52 -1.17 -6.87 -0.58
CA PHE A 52 -0.18 -6.56 -1.62
C PHE A 52 -0.37 -5.15 -2.22
N LEU A 53 -1.62 -4.69 -2.35
CA LEU A 53 -1.94 -3.35 -2.83
C LEU A 53 -1.68 -2.24 -1.79
N THR A 54 -1.35 -2.54 -0.54
CA THR A 54 -1.19 -1.54 0.53
C THR A 54 -0.15 -0.48 0.17
N ILE A 55 1.06 -0.90 -0.22
CA ILE A 55 2.14 0.04 -0.56
C ILE A 55 1.87 0.77 -1.88
N PRO A 56 1.52 0.08 -2.99
CA PRO A 56 1.18 0.77 -4.23
C PRO A 56 0.04 1.79 -4.07
N LEU A 57 -1.02 1.44 -3.33
CA LEU A 57 -2.13 2.36 -3.06
C LEU A 57 -1.71 3.52 -2.16
N SER A 58 -0.90 3.28 -1.13
CA SER A 58 -0.37 4.35 -0.28
C SER A 58 0.43 5.36 -1.12
N VAL A 59 1.35 4.89 -1.98
CA VAL A 59 2.10 5.76 -2.88
C VAL A 59 1.16 6.55 -3.79
N LEU A 60 0.18 5.89 -4.41
CA LEU A 60 -0.81 6.54 -5.26
C LEU A 60 -1.59 7.63 -4.50
N ILE A 61 -2.08 7.33 -3.29
CA ILE A 61 -2.84 8.27 -2.47
C ILE A 61 -1.96 9.46 -2.06
N HIS A 62 -0.71 9.24 -1.67
CA HIS A 62 0.22 10.32 -1.34
C HIS A 62 0.46 11.27 -2.51
N VAL A 63 0.53 10.74 -3.74
CA VAL A 63 0.59 11.56 -4.96
C VAL A 63 -0.70 12.34 -5.18
N LEU A 64 -1.86 11.67 -5.10
CA LEU A 64 -3.17 12.31 -5.34
C LEU A 64 -3.49 13.42 -4.31
N VAL A 65 -3.11 13.21 -3.05
CA VAL A 65 -3.35 14.17 -1.95
C VAL A 65 -2.21 15.20 -1.81
N SER A 66 -1.16 15.10 -2.65
CA SER A 66 0.04 15.97 -2.58
C SER A 66 0.76 15.96 -1.23
N GLN A 67 0.57 14.90 -0.43
CA GLN A 67 1.26 14.68 0.85
C GLN A 67 2.40 13.69 0.64
N ILE A 68 3.50 14.19 0.08
CA ILE A 68 4.62 13.36 -0.38
C ILE A 68 5.44 12.86 0.82
N THR A 69 5.52 11.53 0.95
CA THR A 69 6.42 10.86 1.91
C THR A 69 7.81 10.66 1.30
N PRO A 70 8.85 10.37 2.11
CA PRO A 70 10.16 9.97 1.59
C PRO A 70 10.06 8.81 0.58
N MET A 71 9.22 7.80 0.84
CA MET A 71 9.02 6.69 -0.10
C MET A 71 8.41 7.16 -1.41
N THR A 72 7.36 7.99 -1.36
CA THR A 72 6.72 8.52 -2.56
C THR A 72 7.71 9.34 -3.38
N LYS A 73 8.54 10.17 -2.71
CA LYS A 73 9.60 10.95 -3.36
C LYS A 73 10.61 10.04 -4.07
N GLU A 74 11.11 9.02 -3.38
CA GLU A 74 12.06 8.05 -3.95
C GLU A 74 11.46 7.23 -5.09
N PHE A 75 10.17 6.88 -5.01
CA PHE A 75 9.48 6.18 -6.09
C PHE A 75 9.31 7.04 -7.35
N LEU A 76 9.04 8.34 -7.17
CA LEU A 76 8.84 9.29 -8.27
C LEU A 76 10.15 9.78 -8.91
N ASP A 77 11.28 9.70 -8.21
CA ASP A 77 12.58 10.06 -8.77
C ASP A 77 12.90 9.16 -9.96
N PRO A 78 12.98 9.66 -11.21
CA PRO A 78 13.25 8.82 -12.38
C PRO A 78 14.67 8.22 -12.39
N GLN A 79 15.64 8.85 -11.73
CA GLN A 79 17.06 8.51 -11.87
C GLN A 79 17.58 7.53 -10.79
N GLY A 80 16.79 7.23 -9.76
CA GLY A 80 17.21 6.40 -8.63
C GLY A 80 16.24 5.31 -8.18
N HIS A 81 16.58 4.68 -7.05
CA HIS A 81 15.70 3.83 -6.24
C HIS A 81 15.05 2.62 -6.96
N PHE A 82 15.76 2.01 -7.92
CA PHE A 82 15.26 0.88 -8.72
C PHE A 82 14.81 -0.33 -7.88
N ILE A 83 15.47 -0.60 -6.75
CA ILE A 83 15.06 -1.69 -5.84
C ILE A 83 13.67 -1.40 -5.26
N LEU A 84 13.46 -0.19 -4.72
CA LEU A 84 12.18 0.23 -4.15
C LEU A 84 11.07 0.18 -5.22
N LYS A 85 11.33 0.74 -6.41
CA LYS A 85 10.41 0.69 -7.55
C LYS A 85 10.07 -0.74 -7.94
N GLY A 86 11.09 -1.60 -8.03
CA GLY A 86 10.94 -3.02 -8.33
C GLY A 86 10.02 -3.70 -7.31
N VAL A 87 10.26 -3.48 -6.01
CA VAL A 87 9.39 -4.01 -4.94
C VAL A 87 7.95 -3.51 -5.09
N ILE A 88 7.73 -2.21 -5.31
CA ILE A 88 6.38 -1.64 -5.47
C ILE A 88 5.68 -2.21 -6.71
N ILE A 89 6.39 -2.36 -7.83
CA ILE A 89 5.86 -2.95 -9.06
C ILE A 89 5.51 -4.43 -8.84
N ILE A 90 6.37 -5.20 -8.19
CA ILE A 90 6.10 -6.61 -7.87
C ILE A 90 4.86 -6.73 -6.98
N LEU A 91 4.75 -5.90 -5.94
CA LEU A 91 3.58 -5.85 -5.07
C LEU A 91 2.31 -5.48 -5.84
N LEU A 92 2.39 -4.51 -6.75
CA LEU A 92 1.29 -4.14 -7.63
C LEU A 92 0.84 -5.32 -8.50
N ILE A 93 1.79 -6.02 -9.15
CA ILE A 93 1.48 -7.18 -9.99
C ILE A 93 0.80 -8.28 -9.17
N PHE A 94 1.33 -8.65 -8.01
CA PHE A 94 0.71 -9.65 -7.14
C PHE A 94 -0.66 -9.22 -6.62
N GLY A 95 -0.82 -7.94 -6.30
CA GLY A 95 -2.07 -7.33 -5.89
C GLY A 95 -3.14 -7.40 -6.97
N LEU A 96 -2.79 -7.09 -8.22
CA LEU A 96 -3.73 -7.11 -9.35
C LEU A 96 -4.04 -8.53 -9.86
N ARG A 97 -3.10 -9.48 -9.77
CA ARG A 97 -3.25 -10.85 -10.32
C ARG A 97 -4.46 -11.63 -9.77
N GLY A 98 -4.91 -11.33 -8.56
CA GLY A 98 -6.07 -11.99 -7.93
C GLY A 98 -7.40 -11.26 -8.13
N ILE A 99 -7.42 -10.19 -8.92
CA ILE A 99 -8.65 -9.46 -9.26
C ILE A 99 -9.36 -10.19 -10.39
N LYS A 100 -10.63 -10.55 -10.18
CA LYS A 100 -11.46 -11.25 -11.16
C LYS A 100 -12.75 -10.48 -11.40
N ARG A 101 -13.23 -10.44 -12.64
CA ARG A 101 -14.57 -9.95 -12.94
C ARG A 101 -15.57 -11.08 -12.70
N VAL A 102 -16.58 -10.81 -11.89
CA VAL A 102 -17.71 -11.71 -11.70
C VAL A 102 -18.58 -11.57 -12.95
N LYS A 103 -18.59 -12.59 -13.82
CA LYS A 103 -19.62 -12.70 -14.84
C LYS A 103 -20.92 -13.06 -14.12
N LYS A 104 -21.92 -12.20 -14.22
CA LYS A 104 -23.30 -12.54 -13.88
C LYS A 104 -23.82 -13.57 -14.88
#